data_AF-A0A354U886-F1
#
_entry.id   AF-A0A354U886-F1
#
_cell.length_a   1.000
_cell.length_b   1.000
_cell.length_c   1.000
_cell.angle_alpha   90.00
_cell.angle_beta   90.00
_cell.angle_gamma   90.00
#
_symmetry.space_group_name_H-M   'P 1'
#
loop_
_entity.id
_entity.type
_entity.pdbx_description
1 polymer ?
#
loop_
_entity_poly.entity_id
_entity_poly.type
_entity_poly.pdbx_seq_one_letter_code
_entity_poly.pdbx_strand_id
1 'polypeptide(L)'
;QVFRMADRYFPNATLLYNDDRRWWDFNGDYTPVYLLIRSLQEHGCRVGGLGLQFHMFDNFLHGEHESFLNPRTLFLCLDLYAKLGIPVNFSEVSIVSRRDLGDGDAFQELVTEKLYRLWFSHPAVSAVTWWNLVDGTAAYAPLGSEDGENSLRAGLVNYDFSPKPAFKVLEHLIKHEWHTETELDYEDGALNQFHGFYGMYEAEISTDSGTFSRTLELGRKNCNIFPLNLK
;
A
#
# COMPACT_ATOMS: atom_id res chain seq x y z
N GLN A 1 0.19 1.59 27.78
CA GLN A 1 0.51 0.33 28.51
C GLN A 1 0.71 -0.83 27.54
N VAL A 2 -0.21 -1.09 26.61
CA VAL A 2 -0.13 -2.20 25.64
C VAL A 2 1.16 -2.20 24.83
N PHE A 3 1.60 -1.06 24.27
CA PHE A 3 2.87 -0.97 23.53
C PHE A 3 4.09 -1.42 24.35
N ARG A 4 4.19 -1.04 25.63
CA ARG A 4 5.30 -1.46 26.50
C ARG A 4 5.26 -2.95 26.81
N MET A 5 4.06 -3.52 26.91
CA MET A 5 3.89 -4.96 27.10
C MET A 5 4.28 -5.72 25.83
N ALA A 6 3.80 -5.27 24.66
CA ALA A 6 4.15 -5.85 23.38
C ALA A 6 5.66 -5.76 23.12
N ASP A 7 6.30 -4.64 23.45
CA ASP A 7 7.74 -4.49 23.32
C ASP A 7 8.54 -5.50 24.15
N ARG A 8 8.09 -5.76 25.38
CA ARG A 8 8.72 -6.75 26.27
C ARG A 8 8.60 -8.18 25.74
N TYR A 9 7.42 -8.56 25.24
CA TYR A 9 7.14 -9.96 24.86
C TYR A 9 7.39 -10.25 23.37
N PHE A 10 7.45 -9.22 22.52
CA PHE A 10 7.67 -9.31 21.08
C PHE A 10 8.76 -8.33 20.63
N PRO A 11 10.01 -8.49 21.12
CA PRO A 11 11.09 -7.54 20.86
C PRO A 11 11.46 -7.44 19.38
N ASN A 12 11.25 -8.51 18.61
CA ASN A 12 11.59 -8.59 17.19
C ASN A 12 10.43 -8.25 16.24
N ALA A 13 9.21 -8.08 16.77
CA ALA A 13 8.03 -7.78 15.95
C ALA A 13 7.94 -6.28 15.68
N THR A 14 7.56 -5.88 14.47
CA THR A 14 7.17 -4.49 14.19
C THR A 14 5.82 -4.22 14.86
N LEU A 15 5.77 -3.26 15.79
CA LEU A 15 4.55 -2.91 16.51
C LEU A 15 3.82 -1.79 15.78
N LEU A 16 2.62 -2.06 15.30
CA LEU A 16 1.79 -1.08 14.59
C LEU A 16 0.72 -0.53 15.51
N TYR A 17 0.40 0.77 15.37
CA TYR A 17 -0.89 1.30 15.80
C TYR A 17 -1.81 1.25 14.58
N ASN A 18 -2.97 0.59 14.70
CA ASN A 18 -3.94 0.43 13.61
C ASN A 18 -5.23 1.16 13.99
N ASP A 19 -5.76 1.98 13.09
CA ASP A 19 -6.96 2.79 13.36
C ASP A 19 -8.03 2.57 12.27
N ASP A 20 -9.27 2.33 12.72
CA ASP A 20 -10.45 2.12 11.89
C ASP A 20 -11.22 3.41 11.61
N ARG A 21 -10.93 4.48 12.34
CA ARG A 21 -11.81 5.66 12.38
C ARG A 21 -11.02 6.95 12.30
N ARG A 22 -11.50 7.85 11.43
CA ARG A 22 -11.22 9.29 11.49
C ARG A 22 -9.75 9.67 11.37
N TRP A 23 -8.87 8.78 10.91
CA TRP A 23 -7.51 9.16 10.56
C TRP A 23 -7.49 10.16 9.38
N TRP A 24 -8.59 10.27 8.62
CA TRP A 24 -8.83 11.27 7.59
C TRP A 24 -9.46 12.59 8.12
N ASP A 25 -9.78 12.70 9.41
CA ASP A 25 -10.31 13.93 10.04
C ASP A 25 -9.16 14.93 10.26
N PHE A 26 -8.63 15.42 9.15
CA PHE A 26 -7.46 16.29 9.15
C PHE A 26 -7.77 17.62 9.86
N ASN A 27 -7.03 17.90 10.93
CA ASN A 27 -7.07 19.17 11.65
C ASN A 27 -5.65 19.71 11.91
N GLY A 28 -4.78 19.61 10.90
CA GLY A 28 -3.35 19.92 11.03
C GLY A 28 -2.69 19.09 12.13
N ASP A 29 -1.79 19.70 12.89
CA ASP A 29 -1.06 19.01 13.97
C ASP A 29 -1.97 18.65 15.18
N TYR A 30 -3.25 19.06 15.18
CA TYR A 30 -4.25 18.66 16.17
C TYR A 30 -5.03 17.40 15.78
N THR A 31 -4.67 16.75 14.66
CA THR A 31 -5.31 15.50 14.24
C THR A 31 -5.13 14.43 15.33
N PRO A 32 -6.22 13.81 15.85
CA PRO A 32 -6.15 12.96 17.04
C PRO A 32 -5.18 11.77 16.93
N VAL A 33 -5.21 11.06 15.79
CA VAL A 33 -4.32 9.91 15.53
C VAL A 33 -2.86 10.34 15.53
N TYR A 34 -2.55 11.49 14.93
CA TYR A 34 -1.19 12.05 14.93
C TYR A 34 -0.70 12.35 16.35
N LEU A 35 -1.51 13.04 17.15
CA LEU A 35 -1.19 13.37 18.55
C LEU A 35 -1.00 12.13 19.41
N LEU A 36 -1.84 11.11 19.22
CA LEU A 36 -1.74 9.85 19.95
C LEU A 36 -0.40 9.16 19.68
N ILE A 37 0.00 9.04 18.41
CA ILE A 37 1.25 8.37 18.05
C ILE A 37 2.45 9.19 18.48
N ARG A 38 2.42 10.52 18.30
CA ARG A 38 3.43 11.45 18.85
C ARG A 38 3.62 11.24 20.34
N SER A 39 2.53 11.20 21.11
CA SER A 39 2.58 10.96 22.55
C SER A 39 3.18 9.59 22.88
N LEU A 40 2.83 8.53 22.16
CA LEU A 40 3.44 7.21 22.35
C LEU A 40 4.96 7.26 22.14
N GLN A 41 5.42 7.90 21.06
CA GLN A 41 6.86 8.06 20.75
C GLN A 41 7.58 8.90 21.82
N GLU A 42 7.00 10.02 22.24
CA GLU A 42 7.55 10.90 23.29
C GLU A 42 7.67 10.19 24.65
N HIS A 43 6.78 9.23 24.94
CA HIS A 43 6.84 8.38 26.14
C HIS A 43 7.71 7.12 25.96
N GLY A 44 8.54 7.07 24.92
CA GLY A 44 9.52 6.01 24.66
C GLY A 44 8.90 4.69 24.17
N CYS A 45 7.66 4.69 23.67
CA CYS A 45 7.07 3.48 23.10
C CYS A 45 7.62 3.22 21.70
N ARG A 46 8.02 1.97 21.43
CA ARG A 46 8.43 1.53 20.10
C ARG A 46 7.20 1.37 19.19
N VAL A 47 6.90 2.43 18.44
CA VAL A 47 5.89 2.41 17.38
C VAL A 47 6.62 2.24 16.05
N GLY A 48 6.44 1.10 15.40
CA GLY A 48 7.13 0.72 14.17
C GLY A 48 6.39 1.09 12.89
N GLY A 49 5.13 1.52 12.99
CA GLY A 49 4.33 1.94 11.84
C GLY A 49 2.89 2.29 12.22
N LEU A 50 2.20 2.91 11.28
CA LEU A 50 0.80 3.30 11.37
C LEU A 50 -0.01 2.50 10.36
N GLY A 51 -1.05 1.81 10.82
CA GLY A 51 -2.06 1.15 10.00
C GLY A 51 -3.29 2.03 9.90
N LEU A 52 -3.73 2.29 8.67
CA LEU A 52 -4.91 3.05 8.31
C LEU A 52 -5.89 2.10 7.65
N GLN A 53 -6.97 1.72 8.34
CA GLN A 53 -8.02 0.96 7.67
C GLN A 53 -8.76 1.86 6.69
N PHE A 54 -9.17 1.32 5.55
CA PHE A 54 -9.81 2.02 4.46
C PHE A 54 -11.02 1.22 3.98
N HIS A 55 -12.10 1.25 4.76
CA HIS A 55 -13.34 0.54 4.44
C HIS A 55 -14.41 1.47 3.87
N MET A 56 -14.89 1.18 2.67
CA MET A 56 -16.04 1.87 2.06
C MET A 56 -17.38 1.28 2.52
N PHE A 57 -17.65 1.34 3.82
CA PHE A 57 -18.96 0.98 4.38
C PHE A 57 -20.05 2.01 4.03
N ASP A 58 -21.32 1.60 4.13
CA ASP A 58 -22.49 2.39 3.74
C ASP A 58 -22.56 3.78 4.37
N ASN A 59 -22.16 3.92 5.64
CA ASN A 59 -22.12 5.20 6.33
C ASN A 59 -21.12 6.19 5.66
N PHE A 60 -20.06 5.70 5.02
CA PHE A 60 -19.10 6.55 4.32
C PHE A 60 -19.60 6.99 2.94
N LEU A 61 -20.45 6.17 2.30
CA LEU A 61 -21.11 6.54 1.05
C LEU A 61 -22.08 7.72 1.26
N HIS A 62 -22.64 7.86 2.46
CA HIS A 62 -23.60 8.90 2.82
C HIS A 62 -23.00 10.03 3.67
N GLY A 63 -22.06 10.80 3.09
CA GLY A 63 -21.67 12.12 3.59
C GLY A 63 -20.21 12.27 4.04
N GLU A 64 -19.48 11.19 4.27
CA GLU A 64 -18.05 11.25 4.63
C GLU A 64 -17.11 11.10 3.42
N HIS A 65 -17.63 10.66 2.27
CA HIS A 65 -16.86 10.46 1.03
C HIS A 65 -16.11 11.73 0.58
N GLU A 66 -16.63 12.93 0.85
CA GLU A 66 -15.98 14.21 0.51
C GLU A 66 -14.66 14.45 1.25
N SER A 67 -14.45 13.79 2.38
CA SER A 67 -13.17 13.83 3.11
C SER A 67 -12.34 12.59 2.81
N PHE A 68 -12.96 11.42 2.86
CA PHE A 68 -12.29 10.12 2.77
C PHE A 68 -11.82 9.75 1.34
N LEU A 69 -12.50 10.20 0.28
CA LEU A 69 -12.06 10.00 -1.11
C LEU A 69 -11.36 11.22 -1.71
N ASN A 70 -11.28 12.32 -0.96
CA ASN A 70 -10.71 13.54 -1.49
C ASN A 70 -9.17 13.44 -1.53
N PRO A 71 -8.55 13.48 -2.72
CA PRO A 71 -7.11 13.29 -2.84
C PRO A 71 -6.34 14.36 -2.05
N ARG A 72 -6.87 15.59 -1.93
CA ARG A 72 -6.25 16.65 -1.14
C ARG A 72 -6.19 16.28 0.34
N THR A 73 -7.30 15.77 0.88
CA THR A 73 -7.37 15.33 2.29
C THR A 73 -6.43 14.15 2.54
N LEU A 74 -6.41 13.18 1.63
CA LEU A 74 -5.51 12.03 1.70
C LEU A 74 -4.04 12.47 1.72
N PHE A 75 -3.62 13.35 0.80
CA PHE A 75 -2.26 13.89 0.81
C PHE A 75 -1.93 14.66 2.09
N LEU A 76 -2.83 15.53 2.57
CA LEU A 76 -2.63 16.26 3.83
C LEU A 76 -2.45 15.33 5.03
N CYS A 77 -3.22 14.25 5.10
CA CYS A 77 -3.06 13.23 6.14
C CYS A 77 -1.74 12.48 6.00
N LEU A 78 -1.38 12.05 4.79
CA LEU A 78 -0.14 11.34 4.53
C LEU A 78 1.11 12.21 4.83
N ASP A 79 1.08 13.49 4.47
CA ASP A 79 2.12 14.47 4.81
C ASP A 79 2.26 14.65 6.31
N LEU A 80 1.13 14.73 7.04
CA LEU A 80 1.12 14.84 8.49
C LEU A 80 1.71 13.59 9.15
N TYR A 81 1.25 12.40 8.74
CA TYR A 81 1.72 11.14 9.31
C TYR A 81 3.17 10.84 8.93
N ALA A 82 3.67 11.34 7.79
CA ALA A 82 5.08 11.27 7.43
C ALA A 82 5.99 11.95 8.48
N LYS A 83 5.52 13.02 9.14
CA LYS A 83 6.28 13.70 10.21
C LYS A 83 6.56 12.81 11.42
N LEU A 84 5.85 11.68 11.57
CA LEU A 84 6.09 10.71 12.64
C LEU A 84 7.36 9.88 12.42
N GLY A 85 7.93 9.90 11.21
CA GLY A 85 9.15 9.16 10.87
C GLY A 85 8.97 7.63 10.85
N ILE A 86 7.73 7.15 10.75
CA ILE A 86 7.37 5.73 10.71
C ILE A 86 6.58 5.44 9.42
N PRO A 87 6.63 4.21 8.88
CA PRO A 87 5.87 3.84 7.69
C PRO A 87 4.36 3.88 7.94
N VAL A 88 3.62 4.33 6.93
CA VAL A 88 2.15 4.29 6.86
C VAL A 88 1.72 3.11 5.99
N ASN A 89 0.74 2.34 6.46
CA ASN A 89 0.21 1.18 5.77
C ASN A 89 -1.30 1.35 5.64
N PHE A 90 -1.84 1.22 4.44
CA PHE A 90 -3.27 0.99 4.27
C PHE A 90 -3.54 -0.47 4.62
N SER A 91 -3.88 -0.71 5.89
CA SER A 91 -3.82 -2.04 6.50
C SER A 91 -5.00 -2.92 6.13
N GLU A 92 -6.16 -2.33 5.82
CA GLU A 92 -7.41 -3.05 5.57
C GLU A 92 -8.23 -2.27 4.54
N VAL A 93 -8.09 -2.62 3.26
CA VAL A 93 -8.78 -1.95 2.15
C VAL A 93 -10.01 -2.75 1.75
N SER A 94 -11.17 -2.09 1.78
CA SER A 94 -12.42 -2.58 1.18
C SER A 94 -12.99 -1.49 0.26
N ILE A 95 -12.89 -1.67 -1.05
CA ILE A 95 -13.49 -0.77 -2.05
C ILE A 95 -14.78 -1.42 -2.54
N VAL A 96 -15.90 -0.72 -2.35
CA VAL A 96 -17.24 -1.24 -2.64
C VAL A 96 -17.45 -1.54 -4.13
N SER A 97 -18.15 -2.63 -4.43
CA SER A 97 -18.50 -3.13 -5.78
C SER A 97 -19.98 -3.52 -5.86
N ARG A 98 -20.83 -2.71 -5.21
CA ARG A 98 -22.27 -2.94 -5.07
C ARG A 98 -23.02 -2.75 -6.39
N ARG A 99 -23.89 -3.70 -6.71
CA ARG A 99 -24.67 -3.71 -7.97
C ARG A 99 -25.93 -2.84 -7.90
N ASP A 100 -26.45 -2.62 -6.70
CA ASP A 100 -27.64 -1.79 -6.47
C ASP A 100 -27.34 -0.29 -6.59
N LEU A 101 -26.06 0.09 -6.58
CA LEU A 101 -25.58 1.45 -6.80
C LEU A 101 -25.19 1.73 -8.27
N GLY A 102 -25.43 0.77 -9.18
CA GLY A 102 -25.09 0.85 -10.59
C GLY A 102 -24.00 -0.15 -10.99
N ASP A 103 -23.10 0.25 -11.88
CA ASP A 103 -21.95 -0.57 -12.27
C ASP A 103 -20.86 -0.52 -11.19
N GLY A 104 -21.08 -1.30 -10.12
CA GLY A 104 -20.17 -1.36 -8.98
C GLY A 104 -18.77 -1.86 -9.34
N ASP A 105 -18.65 -2.76 -10.32
CA ASP A 105 -17.36 -3.32 -10.73
C ASP A 105 -16.53 -2.27 -11.49
N ALA A 106 -17.16 -1.45 -12.35
CA ALA A 106 -16.49 -0.31 -12.99
C ALA A 106 -16.11 0.79 -11.98
N PHE A 107 -16.96 1.05 -10.98
CA PHE A 107 -16.63 1.96 -9.89
C PHE A 107 -15.42 1.45 -9.10
N GLN A 108 -15.43 0.18 -8.70
CA GLN A 108 -14.35 -0.45 -7.95
C GLN A 108 -13.03 -0.37 -8.73
N GLU A 109 -13.04 -0.66 -10.03
CA GLU A 109 -11.87 -0.53 -10.91
C GLU A 109 -11.29 0.88 -10.91
N LEU A 110 -12.11 1.89 -11.22
CA LEU A 110 -11.68 3.28 -11.30
C LEU A 110 -11.08 3.76 -9.98
N VAL A 111 -11.79 3.52 -8.88
CA VAL A 111 -11.39 3.99 -7.55
C VAL A 111 -10.14 3.28 -7.07
N THR A 112 -10.03 1.97 -7.31
CA THR A 112 -8.82 1.19 -7.04
C THR A 112 -7.62 1.77 -7.78
N GLU A 113 -7.75 2.05 -9.08
CA GLU A 113 -6.67 2.63 -9.87
C GLU A 113 -6.19 3.98 -9.28
N LYS A 114 -7.13 4.89 -9.00
CA LYS A 114 -6.79 6.24 -8.48
C LYS A 114 -6.16 6.20 -7.10
N LEU A 115 -6.71 5.39 -6.19
CA LEU A 115 -6.20 5.26 -4.84
C LEU A 115 -4.81 4.62 -4.83
N TYR A 116 -4.60 3.54 -5.58
CA TYR A 116 -3.29 2.89 -5.65
C TYR A 116 -2.22 3.82 -6.21
N ARG A 117 -2.52 4.60 -7.26
CA ARG A 117 -1.61 5.62 -7.79
C ARG A 117 -1.27 6.68 -6.73
N LEU A 118 -2.27 7.18 -6.01
CA LEU A 118 -2.08 8.17 -4.94
C LEU A 118 -1.19 7.60 -3.83
N TRP A 119 -1.53 6.43 -3.32
CA TRP A 119 -0.80 5.76 -2.23
C TRP A 119 0.64 5.44 -2.64
N PHE A 120 0.83 4.88 -3.83
CA PHE A 120 2.14 4.56 -4.38
C PHE A 120 3.02 5.80 -4.59
N SER A 121 2.41 6.94 -4.95
CA SER A 121 3.15 8.20 -5.15
C SER A 121 3.69 8.83 -3.87
N HIS A 122 3.23 8.41 -2.69
CA HIS A 122 3.57 9.07 -1.44
C HIS A 122 4.65 8.29 -0.65
N PRO A 123 5.82 8.90 -0.33
CA PRO A 123 6.97 8.19 0.23
C PRO A 123 6.77 7.65 1.66
N ALA A 124 5.75 8.09 2.39
CA ALA A 124 5.42 7.51 3.70
C ALA A 124 4.70 6.16 3.59
N VAL A 125 4.03 5.87 2.48
CA VAL A 125 3.28 4.63 2.31
C VAL A 125 4.23 3.48 2.06
N SER A 126 4.01 2.36 2.74
CA SER A 126 4.86 1.16 2.64
C SER A 126 4.09 -0.12 2.31
N ALA A 127 2.78 -0.16 2.57
CA ALA A 127 1.94 -1.32 2.25
C ALA A 127 0.49 -0.93 2.02
N VAL A 128 -0.19 -1.76 1.21
CA VAL A 128 -1.64 -1.74 0.97
C VAL A 128 -2.13 -3.18 1.06
N THR A 129 -3.07 -3.47 1.95
CA THR A 129 -3.56 -4.82 2.22
C THR A 129 -5.08 -4.85 2.10
N TRP A 130 -5.61 -5.72 1.24
CA TRP A 130 -7.05 -5.91 1.08
C TRP A 130 -7.61 -6.73 2.23
N TRP A 131 -8.78 -6.33 2.73
CA TRP A 131 -9.41 -6.96 3.88
C TRP A 131 -9.92 -8.38 3.58
N ASN A 132 -10.41 -8.61 2.37
CA ASN A 132 -10.72 -9.93 1.84
C ASN A 132 -10.39 -9.98 0.35
N LEU A 133 -9.88 -11.12 -0.12
CA LEU A 133 -9.55 -11.31 -1.54
C LEU A 133 -10.78 -11.69 -2.37
N VAL A 134 -11.62 -12.58 -1.83
CA VAL A 134 -12.73 -13.25 -2.52
C VAL A 134 -14.05 -12.63 -2.05
N ASP A 135 -14.92 -12.24 -2.98
CA ASP A 135 -16.31 -11.84 -2.65
C ASP A 135 -17.01 -12.97 -1.87
N GLY A 136 -17.92 -12.64 -0.95
CA GLY A 136 -18.61 -13.65 -0.12
C GLY A 136 -17.79 -14.23 1.05
N THR A 137 -16.59 -13.70 1.31
CA THR A 137 -15.71 -14.13 2.41
C THR A 137 -15.36 -13.02 3.42
N ALA A 138 -16.05 -11.89 3.35
CA ALA A 138 -15.85 -10.74 4.24
C ALA A 138 -16.21 -11.08 5.70
N ALA A 139 -15.70 -10.27 6.63
CA ALA A 139 -15.83 -10.55 8.05
C ALA A 139 -17.29 -10.49 8.53
N TYR A 140 -17.59 -11.28 9.57
CA TYR A 140 -18.89 -11.27 10.25
C TYR A 140 -20.11 -11.52 9.35
N ALA A 141 -19.93 -12.16 8.19
CA ALA A 141 -20.98 -12.53 7.25
C ALA A 141 -20.98 -14.04 6.96
N PRO A 142 -22.15 -14.66 6.69
CA PRO A 142 -22.22 -16.05 6.27
C PRO A 142 -21.43 -16.29 4.97
N LEU A 143 -20.61 -17.34 4.92
CA LEU A 143 -19.79 -17.67 3.76
C LEU A 143 -20.66 -17.82 2.49
N GLY A 144 -20.29 -17.11 1.42
CA GLY A 144 -20.98 -17.15 0.13
C GLY A 144 -22.33 -16.43 0.08
N SER A 145 -22.71 -15.72 1.14
CA SER A 145 -23.91 -14.86 1.15
C SER A 145 -23.64 -13.47 0.57
N GLU A 146 -24.71 -12.71 0.34
CA GLU A 146 -24.67 -11.26 0.07
C GLU A 146 -25.11 -10.46 1.32
N ASP A 147 -25.02 -11.06 2.51
CA ASP A 147 -25.44 -10.45 3.78
C ASP A 147 -24.27 -9.74 4.47
N GLY A 148 -24.59 -8.76 5.33
CA GLY A 148 -23.58 -8.06 6.13
C GLY A 148 -22.48 -7.44 5.26
N GLU A 149 -21.21 -7.64 5.64
CA GLU A 149 -20.07 -7.08 4.90
C GLU A 149 -19.92 -7.68 3.48
N ASN A 150 -20.43 -8.89 3.24
CA ASN A 150 -20.37 -9.48 1.90
C ASN A 150 -21.15 -8.66 0.87
N SER A 151 -22.20 -7.94 1.29
CA SER A 151 -22.99 -7.07 0.42
C SER A 151 -22.16 -5.98 -0.26
N LEU A 152 -21.01 -5.61 0.32
CA LEU A 152 -20.09 -4.64 -0.29
C LEU A 152 -19.45 -5.18 -1.57
N ARG A 153 -19.34 -6.51 -1.70
CA ARG A 153 -18.60 -7.19 -2.77
C ARG A 153 -17.21 -6.59 -2.95
N ALA A 154 -16.50 -6.37 -1.85
CA ALA A 154 -15.24 -5.65 -1.83
C ALA A 154 -14.02 -6.51 -2.18
N GLY A 155 -14.19 -7.78 -2.57
CA GLY A 155 -13.07 -8.62 -3.02
C GLY A 155 -12.53 -8.16 -4.37
N LEU A 156 -11.34 -8.65 -4.72
CA LEU A 156 -10.71 -8.51 -6.04
C LEU A 156 -11.12 -9.64 -7.00
N VAL A 157 -11.57 -10.77 -6.46
CA VAL A 157 -12.10 -11.88 -7.27
C VAL A 157 -13.52 -12.20 -6.83
N ASN A 158 -14.33 -12.68 -7.78
CA ASN A 158 -15.67 -13.18 -7.48
C ASN A 158 -15.59 -14.45 -6.61
N TYR A 159 -16.72 -14.90 -6.06
CA TYR A 159 -16.77 -16.10 -5.22
C TYR A 159 -16.27 -17.38 -5.93
N ASP A 160 -16.37 -17.43 -7.26
CA ASP A 160 -15.83 -18.51 -8.10
C ASP A 160 -14.35 -18.32 -8.50
N PHE A 161 -13.66 -17.37 -7.88
CA PHE A 161 -12.28 -16.95 -8.15
C PHE A 161 -12.04 -16.30 -9.52
N SER A 162 -13.08 -16.03 -10.31
CA SER A 162 -12.90 -15.26 -11.54
C SER A 162 -12.45 -13.82 -11.22
N PRO A 163 -11.46 -13.26 -11.95
CA PRO A 163 -10.91 -11.95 -11.64
C PRO A 163 -11.90 -10.84 -11.98
N LYS A 164 -12.11 -9.91 -11.05
CA LYS A 164 -12.91 -8.69 -11.28
C LYS A 164 -12.09 -7.63 -12.03
N PRO A 165 -12.74 -6.60 -12.60
CA PRO A 165 -12.02 -5.48 -13.23
C PRO A 165 -10.96 -4.84 -12.32
N ALA A 166 -11.26 -4.64 -11.03
CA ALA A 166 -10.30 -4.14 -10.04
C ALA A 166 -9.04 -5.02 -9.87
N PHE A 167 -9.15 -6.34 -10.01
CA PHE A 167 -7.97 -7.22 -10.02
C PHE A 167 -7.09 -6.95 -11.23
N LYS A 168 -7.70 -6.81 -12.42
CA LYS A 168 -6.97 -6.62 -13.67
C LYS A 168 -6.25 -5.28 -13.70
N VAL A 169 -6.86 -4.21 -13.19
CA VAL A 169 -6.18 -2.91 -13.12
C VAL A 169 -5.01 -2.94 -12.13
N LEU A 170 -5.13 -3.63 -10.99
CA LEU A 170 -4.00 -3.80 -10.07
C LEU A 170 -2.89 -4.67 -10.65
N GLU A 171 -3.25 -5.75 -11.34
CA GLU A 171 -2.28 -6.57 -12.06
C GLU A 171 -1.53 -5.72 -13.09
N HIS A 172 -2.24 -4.89 -13.85
CA HIS A 172 -1.62 -3.98 -14.81
C HIS A 172 -0.68 -2.98 -14.15
N LEU A 173 -1.13 -2.28 -13.11
CA LEU A 173 -0.31 -1.32 -12.39
C LEU A 173 0.95 -1.98 -11.81
N ILE A 174 0.83 -3.13 -11.16
CA ILE A 174 1.93 -3.74 -10.40
C ILE A 174 2.88 -4.54 -11.30
N LYS A 175 2.36 -5.32 -12.24
CA LYS A 175 3.18 -6.23 -13.06
C LYS A 175 3.63 -5.64 -14.39
N HIS A 176 3.01 -4.56 -14.85
CA HIS A 176 3.28 -4.01 -16.19
C HIS A 176 3.70 -2.54 -16.13
N GLU A 177 2.97 -1.68 -15.42
CA GLU A 177 3.28 -0.25 -15.40
C GLU A 177 4.38 0.11 -14.39
N TRP A 178 4.26 -0.37 -13.15
CA TRP A 178 5.25 -0.18 -12.08
C TRP A 178 6.27 -1.30 -12.06
N HIS A 179 6.69 -1.67 -13.26
CA HIS A 179 7.70 -2.67 -13.52
C HIS A 179 8.88 -2.01 -14.21
N THR A 180 10.08 -2.58 -14.05
CA THR A 180 11.29 -2.09 -14.70
C THR A 180 11.93 -3.24 -15.45
N GLU A 181 11.95 -3.09 -16.76
CA GLU A 181 12.70 -3.91 -17.71
C GLU A 181 13.44 -2.93 -18.63
N THR A 182 14.76 -3.00 -18.68
CA THR A 182 15.58 -2.01 -19.38
C THR A 182 16.94 -2.58 -19.78
N GLU A 183 17.53 -1.98 -20.80
CA GLU A 183 18.86 -2.28 -21.31
C GLU A 183 19.68 -0.98 -21.33
N LEU A 184 20.97 -1.09 -21.05
CA LEU A 184 21.91 0.03 -21.16
C LEU A 184 23.22 -0.46 -21.77
N ASP A 185 23.79 0.33 -22.67
CA ASP A 185 25.13 0.12 -23.19
C ASP A 185 26.15 0.72 -22.23
N TYR A 186 27.13 -0.08 -21.82
CA TYR A 186 28.20 0.39 -20.93
C TYR A 186 29.20 1.26 -21.68
N GLU A 187 29.46 2.46 -21.16
CA GLU A 187 30.50 3.35 -21.65
C GLU A 187 31.56 3.60 -20.56
N ASP A 188 32.83 3.38 -20.90
CA ASP A 188 33.96 3.59 -19.98
C ASP A 188 34.09 5.07 -19.61
N GLY A 189 34.22 5.35 -18.31
CA GLY A 189 34.28 6.71 -17.76
C GLY A 189 32.96 7.49 -17.77
N ALA A 190 31.87 6.93 -18.29
CA ALA A 190 30.55 7.55 -18.30
C ALA A 190 29.72 7.22 -17.03
N LEU A 191 28.62 7.96 -16.85
CA LEU A 191 27.62 7.68 -15.83
C LEU A 191 26.61 6.65 -16.34
N ASN A 192 26.95 5.37 -16.17
CA ASN A 192 26.08 4.24 -16.55
C ASN A 192 24.95 4.08 -15.51
N GLN A 193 23.75 4.59 -15.82
CA GLN A 193 22.62 4.64 -14.88
C GLN A 193 21.29 4.26 -15.52
N PHE A 194 20.39 3.71 -14.73
CA PHE A 194 18.99 3.49 -15.09
C PHE A 194 18.07 3.92 -13.94
N HIS A 195 16.79 4.15 -14.26
CA HIS A 195 15.75 4.38 -13.25
C HIS A 195 14.89 3.14 -13.15
N GLY A 196 14.74 2.62 -11.93
CA GLY A 196 13.93 1.43 -11.66
C GLY A 196 13.10 1.54 -10.40
N PHE A 197 12.03 0.76 -10.34
CA PHE A 197 11.24 0.57 -9.12
C PHE A 197 12.01 -0.28 -8.10
N TYR A 198 11.62 -0.22 -6.83
CA TYR A 198 12.22 -1.08 -5.82
C TYR A 198 11.88 -2.54 -6.08
N GLY A 199 12.85 -3.43 -5.90
CA GLY A 199 12.70 -4.84 -6.17
C GLY A 199 14.02 -5.57 -6.32
N MET A 200 13.90 -6.88 -6.50
CA MET A 200 14.99 -7.75 -6.90
C MET A 200 15.08 -7.77 -8.42
N TYR A 201 16.29 -7.57 -8.94
CA TYR A 201 16.59 -7.56 -10.36
C TYR A 201 17.55 -8.69 -10.67
N GLU A 202 17.34 -9.32 -11.82
CA GLU A 202 18.36 -10.13 -12.48
C GLU A 202 18.94 -9.30 -13.62
N ALA A 203 20.22 -8.94 -13.48
CA ALA A 203 20.97 -8.21 -14.49
C ALA A 203 21.78 -9.21 -15.31
N GLU A 204 21.56 -9.21 -16.63
CA GLU A 204 22.40 -9.90 -17.60
C GLU A 204 23.38 -8.89 -18.22
N ILE A 205 24.67 -9.26 -18.23
CA ILE A 205 25.76 -8.38 -18.65
C ILE A 205 26.52 -9.10 -19.76
N SER A 206 26.43 -8.57 -20.98
CA SER A 206 27.11 -9.13 -22.15
C SER A 206 28.38 -8.34 -22.48
N THR A 207 29.48 -9.08 -22.72
CA THR A 207 30.79 -8.54 -23.08
C THR A 207 31.41 -9.37 -24.20
N ASP A 208 32.52 -8.91 -24.78
CA ASP A 208 33.32 -9.70 -25.74
C ASP A 208 33.82 -11.04 -25.15
N SER A 209 33.90 -11.14 -23.83
CA SER A 209 34.34 -12.35 -23.11
C SER A 209 33.21 -13.34 -22.79
N GLY A 210 31.96 -12.94 -23.02
CA GLY A 210 30.76 -13.73 -22.73
C GLY A 210 29.70 -12.96 -21.93
N THR A 211 28.67 -13.71 -21.49
CA THR A 211 27.51 -13.21 -20.77
C THR A 211 27.55 -13.64 -19.31
N PHE A 212 27.24 -12.71 -18.40
CA PHE A 212 27.28 -12.91 -16.95
C PHE A 212 25.98 -12.45 -16.30
N SER A 213 25.47 -13.22 -15.32
CA SER A 213 24.29 -12.84 -14.55
C SER A 213 24.64 -12.39 -13.13
N ARG A 214 23.92 -11.38 -12.64
CA ARG A 214 24.02 -10.86 -11.27
C ARG A 214 22.65 -10.49 -10.72
N THR A 215 22.45 -10.70 -9.43
CA THR A 215 21.27 -10.23 -8.72
C THR A 215 21.55 -8.87 -8.10
N LEU A 216 20.66 -7.91 -8.31
CA LEU A 216 20.72 -6.57 -7.72
C LEU A 216 19.46 -6.34 -6.88
N GLU A 217 19.56 -5.62 -5.77
CA GLU A 217 18.41 -5.24 -4.95
C GLU A 217 18.30 -3.72 -4.90
N LEU A 218 17.24 -3.19 -5.52
CA LEU A 218 16.88 -1.78 -5.40
C LEU A 218 15.92 -1.64 -4.22
N GLY A 219 16.34 -0.88 -3.20
CA GLY A 219 15.54 -0.68 -2.00
C GLY A 219 15.79 0.69 -1.38
N ARG A 220 14.79 1.18 -0.64
CA ARG A 220 14.80 2.52 -0.02
C ARG A 220 16.01 2.81 0.88
N LYS A 221 16.62 1.77 1.46
CA LYS A 221 17.77 1.88 2.37
C LYS A 221 19.06 1.25 1.81
N ASN A 222 19.04 0.79 0.56
CA ASN A 222 20.16 0.11 -0.06
C ASN A 222 21.05 1.10 -0.83
N CYS A 223 22.30 0.71 -1.09
CA CYS A 223 23.16 1.44 -2.01
C CYS A 223 22.57 1.38 -3.42
N ASN A 224 22.58 2.50 -4.15
CA ASN A 224 22.17 2.59 -5.55
C ASN A 224 23.36 2.53 -6.52
N ILE A 225 24.52 2.09 -6.05
CA ILE A 225 25.74 1.88 -6.85
C ILE A 225 26.13 0.41 -6.75
N PHE A 226 26.26 -0.24 -7.90
CA PHE A 226 26.52 -1.67 -8.02
C PHE A 226 27.86 -1.93 -8.72
N PRO A 227 28.94 -2.24 -7.99
CA PRO A 227 30.22 -2.57 -8.62
C PRO A 227 30.17 -3.95 -9.29
N LEU A 228 30.34 -3.98 -10.61
CA LEU A 228 30.38 -5.20 -11.41
C LEU A 228 31.83 -5.64 -11.64
N ASN A 229 32.26 -6.66 -10.90
CA ASN A 229 33.53 -7.34 -11.17
C ASN A 229 33.25 -8.55 -12.07
N LEU A 230 33.51 -8.38 -13.36
CA LEU A 230 33.43 -9.44 -14.36
C LEU A 230 34.78 -10.16 -14.39
N LYS A 231 34.78 -11.48 -14.12
CA LYS A 231 35.96 -12.35 -14.18
C LYS A 231 35.74 -13.43 -15.22
#